data_AF-A0A5P6VL33-F1
#
_entry.id   AF-A0A5P6VL33-F1
#
_cell.length_a   1.000
_cell.length_b   1.000
_cell.length_c   1.000
_cell.angle_alpha   90.00
_cell.angle_beta   90.00
_cell.angle_gamma   90.00
#
_symmetry.space_group_name_H-M   'P 1'
#
loop_
_entity.id
_entity.type
_entity.pdbx_description
1 polymer ?
#
loop_
_entity_poly.entity_id
_entity_poly.type
_entity_poly.pdbx_seq_one_letter_code
_entity_poly.pdbx_strand_id
1 'polypeptide(L)' 'MNKKDQMTVENFVSTGMDLETLYASFPDFSKEEIAEIYNNYKDNEVPTNNPTNMSINCS' A
#
# COMPACT_ATOMS: atom_id res chain seq x y z
N MET A 1 2.60 -15.25 -3.35
CA MET A 1 2.96 -14.58 -2.08
C MET A 1 2.03 -15.05 -0.96
N ASN A 2 2.52 -15.24 0.28
CA ASN A 2 1.64 -15.61 1.41
C ASN A 2 0.93 -14.36 1.97
N LYS A 3 -0.20 -14.54 2.67
CA LYS A 3 -0.99 -13.42 3.23
C LYS A 3 -0.18 -12.47 4.13
N LYS A 4 0.76 -13.00 4.91
CA LYS A 4 1.62 -12.20 5.79
C LYS A 4 2.56 -11.30 4.99
N ASP A 5 3.11 -11.82 3.90
CA ASP A 5 4.02 -11.10 3.03
C ASP A 5 3.26 -10.02 2.26
N GLN A 6 2.07 -10.35 1.78
CA GLN A 6 1.17 -9.39 1.12
C GLN A 6 0.83 -8.21 2.04
N MET A 7 0.39 -8.48 3.27
CA MET A 7 0.08 -7.44 4.25
C MET A 7 1.30 -6.56 4.58
N THR A 8 2.50 -7.15 4.52
CA THR A 8 3.75 -6.42 4.72
C THR A 8 4.01 -5.46 3.56
N VAL A 9 3.91 -5.93 2.31
CA VAL A 9 4.04 -5.08 1.10
C VAL A 9 3.02 -3.95 1.11
N GLU A 10 1.75 -4.25 1.41
CA GLU A 10 0.68 -3.24 1.54
C GLU A 10 1.00 -2.17 2.59
N ASN A 11 1.56 -2.57 3.75
CA ASN A 11 2.01 -1.63 4.77
C ASN A 11 3.17 -0.74 4.28
N PHE A 12 4.10 -1.27 3.50
CA PHE A 12 5.16 -0.43 2.93
C PHE A 12 4.61 0.53 1.87
N VAL A 13 3.68 0.08 1.03
CA VAL A 13 3.02 0.95 0.04
C VAL A 13 2.26 2.09 0.75
N SER A 14 1.58 1.80 1.87
CA SER A 14 0.84 2.80 2.66
C SER A 14 1.74 3.86 3.32
N THR A 15 3.02 3.54 3.57
CA THR A 15 4.00 4.52 4.03
C THR A 15 4.51 5.47 2.93
N GLY A 16 4.03 5.29 1.70
CA GLY A 16 4.43 6.09 0.54
C GLY A 16 5.67 5.55 -0.17
N MET A 17 6.01 4.28 0.03
CA MET A 17 7.17 3.65 -0.61
C MET A 17 6.93 3.40 -2.10
N ASP A 18 7.89 3.79 -2.94
CA ASP A 18 7.83 3.59 -4.39
C ASP A 18 7.99 2.12 -4.80
N LEU A 19 7.42 1.78 -5.95
CA LEU A 19 7.44 0.43 -6.53
C LEU A 19 8.87 -0.12 -6.72
N GLU A 20 9.82 0.72 -7.15
CA GLU A 20 11.22 0.31 -7.28
C GLU A 20 11.85 -0.07 -5.94
N THR A 21 11.52 0.67 -4.87
CA THR A 21 12.01 0.40 -3.51
C THR A 21 11.40 -0.89 -2.97
N LEU A 22 10.14 -1.19 -3.30
CA LEU A 22 9.52 -2.47 -2.97
C LEU A 22 10.23 -3.63 -3.66
N TYR A 23 10.59 -3.52 -4.94
CA TYR A 23 11.36 -4.56 -5.64
C TYR A 23 12.73 -4.81 -5.01
N ALA A 24 13.39 -3.75 -4.54
CA ALA A 24 14.68 -3.88 -3.84
C ALA A 24 14.52 -4.48 -2.43
N SER A 25 13.43 -4.15 -1.74
CA SER A 25 13.14 -4.64 -0.37
C SER A 25 12.65 -6.09 -0.35
N PHE A 26 12.06 -6.53 -1.46
CA PHE A 26 11.47 -7.86 -1.62
C PHE A 26 12.02 -8.59 -2.86
N PRO A 27 13.34 -8.86 -2.93
CA PRO A 27 13.97 -9.50 -4.08
C PRO A 27 13.53 -10.95 -4.27
N ASP A 28 13.03 -11.60 -3.21
CA ASP A 28 12.54 -12.97 -3.21
C ASP A 28 11.13 -13.12 -3.80
N PHE A 29 10.43 -12.01 -4.07
CA PHE A 29 9.09 -12.02 -4.64
C PHE A 29 9.10 -11.53 -6.09
N SER A 30 8.11 -12.00 -6.85
CA SER A 30 7.96 -11.63 -8.26
C SER A 30 7.60 -10.15 -8.37
N LYS A 31 8.24 -9.44 -9.31
CA LYS A 31 7.91 -8.02 -9.59
C LYS A 31 6.45 -7.83 -9.99
N GLU A 32 5.86 -8.83 -10.65
CA GLU A 32 4.45 -8.85 -11.04
C GLU A 32 3.52 -8.88 -9.81
N GLU A 33 3.80 -9.75 -8.83
CA GLU A 33 3.02 -9.83 -7.59
C GLU A 33 3.11 -8.54 -6.77
N ILE A 34 4.31 -7.96 -6.66
CA ILE A 34 4.50 -6.68 -5.96
C ILE A 34 3.79 -5.53 -6.71
N ALA A 35 3.85 -5.51 -8.05
CA ALA A 35 3.16 -4.51 -8.87
C ALA A 35 1.64 -4.61 -8.73
N GLU A 36 1.10 -5.83 -8.71
CA GLU A 36 -0.33 -6.06 -8.52
C GLU A 36 -0.81 -5.49 -7.18
N ILE A 37 -0.07 -5.74 -6.08
CA ILE A 37 -0.39 -5.19 -4.76
C ILE A 37 -0.28 -3.66 -4.76
N TYR A 38 0.80 -3.11 -5.31
CA TYR A 38 1.02 -1.66 -5.38
C TYR A 38 -0.08 -0.96 -6.17
N ASN A 39 -0.42 -1.47 -7.35
CA ASN A 39 -1.47 -0.92 -8.21
C ASN A 39 -2.83 -1.05 -7.53
N ASN A 40 -3.17 -2.23 -6.99
CA ASN A 40 -4.41 -2.41 -6.23
C ASN A 40 -4.51 -1.43 -5.05
N TYR A 41 -3.42 -1.22 -4.31
CA TYR A 41 -3.40 -0.25 -3.21
C TYR A 41 -3.62 1.19 -3.72
N LYS A 42 -2.92 1.60 -4.78
CA LYS A 42 -3.05 2.94 -5.38
C LYS A 42 -4.41 3.19 -6.03
N ASP A 43 -4.96 2.20 -6.72
CA ASP A 43 -6.30 2.23 -7.30
C ASP A 43 -7.38 2.33 -6.21
N ASN A 44 -7.14 1.75 -5.02
CA ASN A 44 -8.02 1.90 -3.86
C ASN A 44 -7.75 3.19 -3.04
N GLU A 45 -6.55 3.77 -3.10
CA GLU A 45 -6.22 5.07 -2.49
C GLU A 45 -6.92 6.24 -3.17
N VAL A 46 -7.35 6.10 -4.43
CA VAL A 46 -7.97 7.18 -5.21
C VAL A 46 -9.37 6.78 -5.70
N PRO A 47 -10.49 7.32 -5.19
CA PRO A 47 -10.83 7.84 -3.87
C PRO A 47 -12.02 7.05 -3.28
N THR A 48 -11.80 6.25 -2.24
CA THR A 48 -12.91 6.03 -1.31
C THR A 48 -13.04 7.32 -0.52
N ASN A 49 -14.10 8.05 -0.86
CA ASN A 49 -14.63 9.19 -0.15
C ASN A 49 -15.00 8.76 1.29
N ASN A 50 -14.02 8.48 2.13
CA ASN A 50 -14.17 8.57 3.57
C ASN A 50 -13.46 9.85 3.95
N PRO A 51 -14.16 11.01 3.96
CA PRO A 51 -13.71 12.06 4.83
C PRO A 51 -13.79 11.41 6.21
N THR A 52 -12.66 10.96 6.73
CA THR A 52 -12.47 10.93 8.17
C THR A 52 -12.46 12.39 8.57
N ASN A 53 -13.67 12.95 8.56
CA ASN A 53 -14.09 14.23 9.06
C ASN A 53 -14.03 14.13 10.59
N MET A 54 -12.90 13.65 11.11
CA MET A 54 -12.49 13.97 12.46
C MET A 54 -11.91 15.38 12.38
N SER A 55 -12.76 16.34 12.03
CA SER A 55 -12.72 17.65 12.65
C SER A 55 -12.89 17.40 14.14
N ILE A 56 -11.77 17.22 14.82
CA ILE A 56 -11.69 17.31 16.27
C ILE A 56 -12.02 18.77 16.57
N ASN A 57 -13.30 19.06 16.72
CA ASN A 57 -13.78 20.28 17.32
C ASN A 57 -13.49 20.17 18.82
N CYS A 58 -12.31 20.62 19.24
CA CYS A 58 -12.05 20.93 20.64
C CYS A 58 -12.71 22.27 20.95
N SER A 59 -14.01 22.26 21.22
CA SER A 59 -14.77 23.37 21.81
C SER A 59 -15.16 23.02 23.24
#